data_AF-A0A356N7L3-F1
#
_entry.id   AF-A0A356N7L3-F1
#
_cell.length_a   1.000
_cell.length_b   1.000
_cell.length_c   1.000
_cell.angle_alpha   90.00
_cell.angle_beta   90.00
_cell.angle_gamma   90.00
#
_symmetry.space_group_name_H-M   'P 1'
#
loop_
_entity.id
_entity.type
_entity.pdbx_description
1 polymer ?
#
loop_
_entity_poly.entity_id
_entity_poly.type
_entity_poly.pdbx_seq_one_letter_code
_entity_poly.pdbx_strand_id
1 'polypeptide(L)'
;MKKISKNVVKTQIKSRRFLFPLIAFVLIVAALYAYYRFGIVATVNGAPISRTAYLRYLEKLDKKVTIRQMANEALVFQEAAKKGISVDKSEIDTEIATIEAQIKTQGETLESALAAEGMTRGDLEDQIRIQKLVEKLANPSIEISQSQIDDFVKTNKSSYPTTYTKEQLETIAREQLSSEAKNTAINNWFTELQKTAKVVIR
;
A
#
# COMPACT_ATOMS: atom_id res chain seq x y z
N MET A 1 9.33 19.72 92.49
CA MET A 1 8.72 18.59 91.75
C MET A 1 8.21 19.10 90.40
N LYS A 2 8.71 18.55 89.30
CA LYS A 2 8.46 18.98 87.91
C LYS A 2 7.22 18.24 87.38
N LYS A 3 6.12 18.93 87.07
CA LYS A 3 4.96 18.33 86.38
C LYS A 3 5.11 18.56 84.88
N ILE A 4 5.52 17.51 84.17
CA ILE A 4 5.52 17.46 82.70
C ILE A 4 4.11 17.04 82.27
N SER A 5 3.32 17.97 81.73
CA SER A 5 2.06 17.64 81.05
C SER A 5 2.34 17.44 79.57
N LYS A 6 1.93 16.28 79.06
CA LYS A 6 2.20 15.77 77.72
C LYS A 6 1.42 16.58 76.67
N ASN A 7 2.13 17.26 75.76
CA ASN A 7 1.52 17.73 74.52
C ASN A 7 1.22 16.52 73.63
N VAL A 8 -0.06 16.18 73.51
CA VAL A 8 -0.54 15.21 72.53
C VAL A 8 -0.45 15.88 71.17
N VAL A 9 0.59 15.56 70.41
CA VAL A 9 0.69 15.91 68.99
C VAL A 9 -0.44 15.16 68.28
N LYS A 10 -1.54 15.87 67.97
CA LYS A 10 -2.57 15.37 67.07
C LYS A 10 -1.98 15.38 65.66
N THR A 11 -1.40 14.26 65.23
CA THR A 11 -1.00 14.05 63.85
C THR A 11 -2.26 14.13 62.98
N GLN A 12 -2.47 15.27 62.32
CA GLN A 12 -3.58 15.45 61.39
C GLN A 12 -3.38 14.51 60.20
N ILE A 13 -4.11 13.39 60.20
CA ILE A 13 -4.18 12.48 59.07
C ILE A 13 -4.85 13.25 57.92
N LYS A 14 -4.01 13.73 56.99
CA LYS A 14 -4.41 14.41 55.75
C LYS A 14 -5.51 13.59 55.07
N SER A 15 -6.63 14.26 54.82
CA SER A 15 -7.95 13.71 54.56
C SER A 15 -7.99 12.69 53.40
N ARG A 16 -8.24 11.41 53.72
CA ARG A 16 -8.65 10.35 52.78
C ARG A 16 -9.91 10.68 51.94
N ARG A 17 -10.58 11.79 52.23
CA ARG A 17 -11.81 12.29 51.59
C ARG A 17 -11.60 12.64 50.10
N PHE A 18 -10.39 13.06 49.72
CA PHE A 18 -10.04 13.36 48.33
C PHE A 18 -9.44 12.16 47.57
N LEU A 19 -9.12 11.07 48.27
CA LEU A 19 -8.61 9.84 47.64
C LEU A 19 -9.72 9.07 46.91
N PHE A 20 -10.93 9.04 47.48
CA PHE A 20 -12.07 8.35 46.87
C PHE A 20 -12.50 8.90 45.50
N PRO A 21 -12.68 10.23 45.29
CA PRO A 21 -13.03 10.75 43.96
C PRO A 21 -11.91 10.56 42.94
N LEU A 22 -10.64 10.61 43.36
CA LEU A 22 -9.49 10.33 42.49
C LEU A 22 -9.48 8.86 42.04
N ILE A 23 -9.73 7.92 42.96
CA ILE A 23 -9.84 6.49 42.65
C ILE A 23 -11.03 6.25 41.72
N ALA A 24 -12.18 6.86 41.99
CA ALA A 24 -13.36 6.75 41.13
C ALA A 24 -13.10 7.28 39.72
N PHE A 25 -12.41 8.43 39.60
CA PHE A 25 -12.01 8.98 38.31
C PHE A 25 -11.06 8.06 37.54
N VAL A 26 -10.04 7.50 38.20
CA VAL A 26 -9.12 6.52 37.59
C VAL A 26 -9.87 5.26 37.13
N LEU A 27 -10.84 4.78 37.91
CA LEU A 27 -11.66 3.64 37.54
C LEU A 27 -12.55 3.94 36.32
N ILE A 28 -13.13 5.14 36.23
CA ILE A 28 -13.93 5.58 35.08
C ILE A 28 -13.06 5.65 33.82
N VAL A 29 -11.88 6.25 33.91
CA VAL A 29 -10.92 6.33 32.78
C VAL A 29 -10.48 4.93 32.35
N ALA A 30 -10.19 4.04 33.30
CA ALA A 30 -9.83 2.65 33.01
C ALA A 30 -10.99 1.87 32.35
N ALA A 31 -12.23 2.09 32.79
CA ALA A 31 -13.41 1.48 32.20
C ALA A 31 -13.68 2.00 30.77
N LEU A 32 -13.53 3.30 30.54
CA LEU A 32 -13.65 3.90 29.20
C LEU A 32 -12.55 3.38 28.26
N TYR A 33 -11.32 3.26 28.76
CA TYR A 33 -10.21 2.67 28.00
C TYR A 33 -10.48 1.19 27.68
N ALA A 34 -10.96 0.42 28.65
CA ALA A 34 -11.31 -0.99 28.46
C ALA A 34 -12.47 -1.14 27.46
N TYR A 35 -13.49 -0.31 27.54
CA TYR A 35 -14.60 -0.29 26.58
C TYR A 35 -14.11 0.05 25.16
N TYR A 36 -13.25 1.06 25.03
CA TYR A 36 -12.65 1.40 23.74
C TYR A 36 -11.74 0.29 23.18
N ARG A 37 -11.00 -0.43 24.04
CA ARG A 37 -10.05 -1.48 23.64
C ARG A 37 -10.70 -2.83 23.35
N PHE A 38 -11.72 -3.22 24.13
CA PHE A 38 -12.37 -4.54 24.11
C PHE A 38 -13.82 -4.53 23.62
N GLY A 39 -14.32 -3.38 23.14
CA GLY A 39 -15.69 -3.25 22.63
C GLY A 39 -16.05 -4.25 21.53
N ILE A 40 -17.34 -4.44 21.34
CA ILE A 40 -17.92 -5.29 20.29
C ILE A 40 -18.09 -4.44 19.04
N VAL A 41 -17.63 -4.94 17.89
CA VAL A 41 -17.72 -4.21 16.60
C VAL A 41 -18.93 -4.66 15.80
N ALA A 42 -19.32 -5.92 15.94
CA ALA A 42 -20.48 -6.50 15.27
C ALA A 42 -21.00 -7.72 16.03
N THR A 43 -22.22 -8.16 15.73
CA THR A 43 -22.79 -9.43 16.23
C THR A 43 -23.37 -10.22 15.06
N VAL A 44 -23.13 -11.53 15.02
CA VAL A 44 -23.70 -12.44 14.00
C VAL A 44 -24.47 -13.54 14.71
N ASN A 45 -25.78 -13.64 14.48
CA ASN A 45 -26.67 -14.59 15.17
C ASN A 45 -26.52 -14.58 16.70
N GLY A 46 -26.33 -13.40 17.30
CA GLY A 46 -26.12 -13.23 18.75
C GLY A 46 -24.69 -13.49 19.24
N ALA A 47 -23.77 -13.96 18.38
CA ALA A 47 -22.36 -14.10 18.73
C ALA A 47 -21.61 -12.78 18.49
N PRO A 48 -20.93 -12.20 19.50
CA PRO A 48 -20.22 -10.93 19.35
C PRO A 48 -18.84 -11.11 18.68
N ILE A 49 -18.54 -10.23 17.73
CA ILE A 49 -17.20 -10.05 17.16
C ILE A 49 -16.51 -8.94 17.95
N SER A 50 -15.54 -9.34 18.77
CA SER A 50 -14.75 -8.38 19.55
C SER A 50 -13.83 -7.55 18.65
N ARG A 51 -13.59 -6.28 19.03
CA ARG A 51 -12.66 -5.40 18.34
C ARG A 51 -11.25 -5.97 18.25
N THR A 52 -10.83 -6.72 19.27
CA THR A 52 -9.51 -7.37 19.25
C THR A 52 -9.41 -8.50 18.22
N ALA A 53 -10.48 -9.26 18.00
CA ALA A 53 -10.50 -10.32 17.00
C ALA A 53 -10.51 -9.72 15.60
N TYR A 54 -11.32 -8.68 15.39
CA TYR A 54 -11.35 -7.91 14.15
C TYR A 54 -10.00 -7.27 13.82
N LEU A 55 -9.39 -6.53 14.76
CA LEU A 55 -8.08 -5.90 14.55
C LEU A 55 -6.98 -6.93 14.33
N ARG A 56 -6.95 -8.05 15.07
CA ARG A 56 -5.98 -9.14 14.83
C ARG A 56 -6.16 -9.77 13.45
N TYR A 57 -7.40 -9.86 12.98
CA TYR A 57 -7.70 -10.40 11.66
C TYR A 57 -7.25 -9.44 10.55
N LEU A 58 -7.57 -8.15 10.66
CA LEU A 58 -7.03 -7.11 9.78
C LEU A 58 -5.51 -7.10 9.79
N GLU A 59 -4.90 -7.06 10.97
CA GLU A 59 -3.46 -7.09 11.15
C GLU A 59 -2.83 -8.33 10.47
N LYS A 60 -3.49 -9.49 10.54
CA LYS A 60 -3.01 -10.72 9.88
C LYS A 60 -3.13 -10.66 8.35
N LEU A 61 -4.23 -10.09 7.82
CA LEU A 61 -4.44 -9.92 6.38
C LEU A 61 -3.50 -8.84 5.80
N ASP A 62 -3.41 -7.72 6.49
CA ASP A 62 -2.89 -6.46 5.99
C ASP A 62 -1.37 -6.33 6.24
N LYS A 63 -0.86 -6.76 7.40
CA LYS A 63 0.60 -6.67 7.69
C LYS A 63 1.42 -7.39 6.65
N LYS A 64 0.99 -8.56 6.21
CA LYS A 64 1.80 -9.35 5.29
C LYS A 64 1.79 -8.75 3.90
N VAL A 65 0.64 -8.32 3.39
CA VAL A 65 0.52 -7.83 2.01
C VAL A 65 1.08 -6.41 1.91
N THR A 66 0.61 -5.50 2.76
CA THR A 66 0.94 -4.07 2.69
C THR A 66 2.40 -3.80 3.05
N ILE A 67 2.95 -4.43 4.10
CA ILE A 67 4.38 -4.26 4.43
C ILE A 67 5.26 -4.84 3.33
N ARG A 68 4.87 -5.95 2.70
CA ARG A 68 5.63 -6.49 1.55
C ARG A 68 5.60 -5.55 0.37
N GLN A 69 4.45 -4.96 0.06
CA GLN A 69 4.35 -3.95 -1.00
C GLN A 69 5.24 -2.74 -0.69
N MET A 70 5.13 -2.15 0.50
CA MET A 70 5.97 -1.01 0.90
C MET A 70 7.46 -1.37 0.89
N ALA A 71 7.84 -2.58 1.30
CA ALA A 71 9.21 -3.06 1.22
C ALA A 71 9.68 -3.16 -0.24
N ASN A 72 8.84 -3.68 -1.13
CA ASN A 72 9.11 -3.77 -2.56
C ASN A 72 9.32 -2.38 -3.17
N GLU A 73 8.45 -1.42 -2.88
CA GLU A 73 8.57 -0.03 -3.33
C GLU A 73 9.87 0.61 -2.82
N ALA A 74 10.17 0.42 -1.53
CA ALA A 74 11.42 0.90 -0.94
C ALA A 74 12.66 0.30 -1.62
N LEU A 75 12.63 -0.98 -1.99
CA LEU A 75 13.72 -1.62 -2.74
C LEU A 75 13.92 -1.01 -4.13
N VAL A 76 12.84 -0.70 -4.84
CA VAL A 76 12.90 0.00 -6.14
C VAL A 76 13.57 1.36 -5.97
N PHE A 77 13.15 2.16 -5.00
CA PHE A 77 13.76 3.48 -4.74
C PHE A 77 15.23 3.39 -4.33
N GLN A 78 15.59 2.40 -3.52
CA GLN A 78 16.99 2.17 -3.11
C GLN A 78 17.87 1.79 -4.29
N GLU A 79 17.41 0.88 -5.16
CA GLU A 79 18.17 0.46 -6.33
C GLU A 79 18.25 1.60 -7.38
N ALA A 80 17.18 2.38 -7.54
CA ALA A 80 17.18 3.61 -8.35
C ALA A 80 18.26 4.58 -7.88
N ALA A 81 18.28 4.90 -6.59
CA ALA A 81 19.27 5.79 -6.00
C ALA A 81 20.70 5.26 -6.16
N LYS A 82 20.90 3.95 -5.92
CA LYS A 82 22.20 3.28 -6.08
C LYS A 82 22.72 3.33 -7.52
N LYS A 83 21.83 3.22 -8.52
CA LYS A 83 22.17 3.31 -9.95
C LYS A 83 22.14 4.74 -10.51
N GLY A 84 21.78 5.74 -9.70
CA GLY A 84 21.65 7.12 -10.15
C GLY A 84 20.52 7.33 -11.17
N ILE A 85 19.48 6.49 -11.14
CA ILE A 85 18.32 6.59 -12.03
C ILE A 85 17.24 7.42 -11.33
N SER A 86 16.74 8.45 -12.02
CA SER A 86 15.62 9.28 -11.57
C SER A 86 14.53 9.36 -12.62
N VAL A 87 13.35 9.81 -12.19
CA VAL A 87 12.21 10.13 -13.06
C VAL A 87 11.95 11.61 -12.93
N ASP A 88 11.96 12.31 -14.06
CA ASP A 88 11.72 13.73 -14.11
C ASP A 88 10.22 14.03 -13.99
N LYS A 89 9.89 15.20 -13.44
CA LYS A 89 8.48 15.60 -13.28
C LYS A 89 7.73 15.63 -14.62
N SER A 90 8.39 15.98 -15.71
CA SER A 90 7.79 15.98 -17.05
C SER A 90 7.34 14.59 -17.50
N GLU A 91 8.05 13.52 -17.12
CA GLU A 91 7.66 12.15 -17.46
C GLU A 91 6.39 11.76 -16.69
N ILE A 92 6.30 12.17 -15.42
CA ILE A 92 5.12 11.94 -14.58
C ILE A 92 3.92 12.74 -15.11
N ASP A 93 4.11 14.02 -15.41
CA ASP A 93 3.03 14.89 -15.89
C ASP A 93 2.50 14.42 -17.26
N THR A 94 3.36 13.87 -18.13
CA THR A 94 2.97 13.28 -19.41
C THR A 94 2.08 12.04 -19.23
N GLU A 95 2.43 11.17 -18.27
CA GLU A 95 1.63 9.99 -17.96
C GLU A 95 0.28 10.39 -17.35
N ILE A 96 0.28 11.36 -16.43
CA ILE A 96 -0.97 11.90 -15.85
C ILE A 96 -1.87 12.48 -16.94
N ALA A 97 -1.32 13.24 -17.90
CA ALA A 97 -2.10 13.78 -19.00
C ALA A 97 -2.71 12.67 -19.88
N THR A 98 -1.99 11.56 -20.06
CA THR A 98 -2.47 10.38 -20.79
C THR A 98 -3.64 9.71 -20.06
N ILE A 99 -3.48 9.46 -18.75
CA ILE A 99 -4.52 8.90 -17.89
C ILE A 99 -5.75 9.83 -17.87
N GLU A 100 -5.55 11.13 -17.70
CA GLU A 100 -6.62 12.12 -17.69
C GLU A 100 -7.39 12.14 -19.02
N ALA A 101 -6.70 12.04 -20.16
CA ALA A 101 -7.34 11.93 -21.46
C ALA A 101 -8.20 10.66 -21.58
N GLN A 102 -7.70 9.51 -21.10
CA GLN A 102 -8.43 8.24 -21.10
C GLN A 102 -9.64 8.24 -20.18
N ILE A 103 -9.58 8.93 -19.05
CA ILE A 103 -10.72 9.07 -18.12
C ILE A 103 -11.77 10.01 -18.72
N LYS A 104 -11.33 11.09 -19.39
CA LYS A 104 -12.25 12.02 -20.07
C LYS A 104 -13.03 11.35 -21.19
N THR A 105 -12.45 10.40 -21.93
CA THR A 105 -13.21 9.65 -22.96
C THR A 105 -14.32 8.79 -22.35
N GLN A 106 -14.21 8.43 -21.07
CA GLN A 106 -15.21 7.69 -20.31
C GLN A 106 -16.26 8.60 -19.64
N GLY A 107 -16.14 9.92 -19.79
CA GLY A 107 -17.07 10.91 -19.23
C GLY A 107 -16.83 11.25 -17.76
N GLU A 108 -15.67 10.88 -17.21
CA GLU A 108 -15.29 11.19 -15.83
C GLU A 108 -14.13 12.21 -15.78
N THR A 109 -13.83 12.74 -14.59
CA THR A 109 -12.65 13.57 -14.32
C THR A 109 -11.65 12.79 -13.48
N LEU A 110 -10.35 13.06 -13.66
CA LEU A 110 -9.30 12.41 -12.87
C LEU A 110 -9.55 12.53 -11.35
N GLU A 111 -9.97 13.72 -10.88
CA GLU A 111 -10.22 13.96 -9.45
C GLU A 111 -11.39 13.12 -8.91
N SER A 112 -12.44 12.90 -9.71
CA SER A 112 -13.56 12.02 -9.35
C SER A 112 -13.12 10.56 -9.24
N ALA A 113 -12.35 10.09 -10.22
CA ALA A 113 -11.83 8.73 -10.25
C ALA A 113 -10.91 8.46 -9.04
N LEU A 114 -9.99 9.39 -8.75
CA LEU A 114 -9.11 9.30 -7.59
C LEU A 114 -9.90 9.32 -6.27
N ALA A 115 -10.92 10.17 -6.15
CA ALA A 115 -11.75 10.22 -4.95
C ALA A 115 -12.55 8.94 -4.73
N ALA A 116 -13.03 8.29 -5.81
CA ALA A 116 -13.72 7.01 -5.74
C ALA A 116 -12.82 5.88 -5.20
N GLU A 117 -11.52 5.94 -5.50
CA GLU A 117 -10.51 5.01 -4.99
C GLU A 117 -9.91 5.43 -3.63
N GLY A 118 -10.32 6.60 -3.11
CA GLY A 118 -9.76 7.15 -1.86
C GLY A 118 -8.31 7.60 -1.99
N MET A 119 -7.88 7.94 -3.21
CA MET A 119 -6.52 8.37 -3.54
C MET A 119 -6.44 9.88 -3.74
N THR A 120 -5.24 10.43 -3.54
CA THR A 120 -4.89 11.78 -3.92
C THR A 120 -4.09 11.81 -5.22
N ARG A 121 -3.98 12.98 -5.85
CA ARG A 121 -3.07 13.19 -6.99
C ARG A 121 -1.61 12.88 -6.63
N GLY A 122 -1.21 13.13 -5.38
CA GLY A 122 0.14 12.78 -4.91
C GLY A 122 0.37 11.27 -4.91
N ASP A 123 -0.62 10.49 -4.49
CA ASP A 123 -0.54 9.02 -4.52
C ASP A 123 -0.41 8.51 -5.96
N LEU A 124 -1.13 9.10 -6.90
CA LEU A 124 -0.98 8.79 -8.33
C LEU A 124 0.42 9.15 -8.85
N GLU A 125 0.93 10.33 -8.51
CA GLU A 125 2.30 10.75 -8.89
C GLU A 125 3.36 9.77 -8.38
N ASP A 126 3.22 9.30 -7.13
CA ASP A 126 4.14 8.33 -6.53
C ASP A 126 4.03 6.95 -7.20
N GLN A 127 2.83 6.48 -7.51
CA GLN A 127 2.62 5.24 -8.25
C GLN A 127 3.25 5.29 -9.65
N ILE A 128 3.02 6.38 -10.39
CA ILE A 128 3.62 6.59 -11.71
C ILE A 128 5.14 6.64 -11.59
N ARG A 129 5.67 7.33 -10.57
CA ARG A 129 7.13 7.40 -10.33
C ARG A 129 7.72 6.01 -10.12
N ILE A 130 7.08 5.18 -9.28
CA ILE A 130 7.53 3.80 -9.05
C ILE A 130 7.49 3.00 -10.35
N GLN A 131 6.40 3.07 -11.11
CA GLN A 131 6.26 2.38 -12.40
C GLN A 131 7.39 2.77 -13.37
N LYS A 132 7.63 4.06 -13.57
CA LYS A 132 8.69 4.56 -14.46
C LYS A 132 10.08 4.16 -13.97
N LEU A 133 10.32 4.16 -12.65
CA LEU A 133 11.59 3.68 -12.08
C LEU A 133 11.81 2.20 -12.37
N VAL A 134 10.78 1.37 -12.17
CA VAL A 134 10.84 -0.08 -12.48
C VAL A 134 11.15 -0.30 -13.96
N GLU A 135 10.48 0.41 -14.86
CA GLU A 135 10.72 0.32 -16.31
C GLU A 135 12.17 0.69 -16.66
N LYS A 136 12.69 1.80 -16.13
CA LYS A 136 14.08 2.24 -16.35
C LYS A 136 15.10 1.26 -15.75
N LEU A 137 14.82 0.72 -14.56
CA LEU A 137 15.72 -0.17 -13.83
C LEU A 137 15.80 -1.56 -14.46
N ALA A 138 14.67 -2.08 -14.94
CA ALA A 138 14.60 -3.35 -15.64
C ALA A 138 15.26 -3.26 -17.02
N ASN A 139 15.34 -2.05 -17.61
CA ASN A 139 15.90 -1.76 -18.93
C ASN A 139 15.57 -2.86 -19.96
N PRO A 140 14.28 -3.09 -20.25
CA PRO A 140 13.86 -4.16 -21.14
C PRO A 140 14.20 -3.79 -22.59
N SER A 141 15.46 -3.91 -22.99
CA SER A 141 15.87 -3.87 -24.39
C SER A 141 15.58 -5.24 -24.98
N ILE A 142 14.44 -5.38 -25.66
CA ILE A 142 14.00 -6.66 -26.18
C ILE A 142 13.78 -6.55 -27.68
N GLU A 143 14.68 -7.15 -28.43
CA GLU A 143 14.55 -7.31 -29.87
C GLU A 143 13.53 -8.41 -30.16
N ILE A 144 12.35 -8.03 -30.67
CA ILE A 144 11.35 -8.99 -31.16
C ILE A 144 11.70 -9.36 -32.60
N SER A 145 12.05 -10.63 -32.81
CA SER A 145 12.38 -11.16 -34.12
C SER A 145 11.14 -11.34 -34.99
N GLN A 146 11.32 -11.31 -36.31
CA GLN A 146 10.23 -11.55 -37.26
C GLN A 146 9.62 -12.96 -37.09
N SER A 147 10.44 -13.97 -36.78
CA SER A 147 9.95 -15.34 -36.53
C SER A 147 8.94 -15.39 -35.38
N GLN A 148 9.18 -14.65 -34.29
CA GLN A 148 8.27 -14.61 -33.15
C GLN A 148 6.94 -13.94 -33.52
N ILE A 149 6.98 -12.91 -34.37
CA ILE A 149 5.79 -12.24 -34.88
C ILE A 149 4.97 -13.19 -35.75
N ASP A 150 5.63 -13.88 -36.69
CA ASP A 150 4.98 -14.82 -37.60
C ASP A 150 4.32 -15.98 -36.82
N ASP A 151 5.02 -16.52 -35.83
CA ASP A 151 4.51 -17.58 -34.95
C ASP A 151 3.33 -17.11 -34.09
N PHE A 152 3.39 -15.90 -33.56
CA PHE A 152 2.29 -15.30 -32.80
C PHE A 152 1.06 -15.12 -33.68
N VAL A 153 1.21 -14.54 -34.88
CA VAL A 153 0.10 -14.34 -35.82
C VAL A 153 -0.49 -15.68 -36.24
N LYS A 154 0.34 -16.68 -36.53
CA LYS A 154 -0.13 -18.02 -36.92
C LYS A 154 -0.94 -18.69 -35.81
N THR A 155 -0.49 -18.58 -34.57
CA THR A 155 -1.11 -19.24 -33.41
C THR A 155 -2.41 -18.55 -32.99
N ASN A 156 -2.46 -17.22 -33.08
CA ASN A 156 -3.59 -16.42 -32.62
C ASN A 156 -4.55 -16.00 -33.75
N LYS A 157 -4.32 -16.44 -34.99
CA LYS A 157 -5.10 -16.04 -36.17
C LYS A 157 -6.62 -16.24 -36.01
N SER A 158 -7.03 -17.30 -35.32
CA SER A 158 -8.44 -17.62 -35.05
C SER A 158 -9.09 -16.69 -34.03
N SER A 159 -8.30 -15.97 -33.22
CA SER A 159 -8.76 -15.05 -32.19
C SER A 159 -9.00 -13.63 -32.72
N TYR A 160 -8.59 -13.33 -33.96
CA TYR A 160 -8.74 -12.01 -34.57
C TYR A 160 -9.78 -12.00 -35.69
N PRO A 161 -10.50 -10.87 -35.90
CA PRO A 161 -11.42 -10.73 -37.01
C PRO A 161 -10.73 -10.94 -38.36
N THR A 162 -11.41 -11.62 -39.28
CA THR A 162 -10.91 -11.87 -40.65
C THR A 162 -10.77 -10.61 -41.49
N THR A 163 -11.30 -9.47 -41.02
CA THR A 163 -11.18 -8.15 -41.63
C THR A 163 -9.83 -7.49 -41.40
N TYR A 164 -9.00 -8.02 -40.51
CA TYR A 164 -7.69 -7.44 -40.18
C TYR A 164 -6.68 -7.75 -41.28
N THR A 165 -5.95 -6.73 -41.70
CA THR A 165 -4.82 -6.86 -42.64
C THR A 165 -3.64 -7.56 -41.99
N LYS A 166 -2.72 -8.09 -42.80
CA LYS A 166 -1.50 -8.73 -42.31
C LYS A 166 -0.67 -7.76 -41.47
N GLU A 167 -0.55 -6.52 -41.94
CA GLU A 167 0.21 -5.44 -41.29
C GLU A 167 -0.38 -5.08 -39.92
N GLN A 168 -1.71 -5.06 -39.79
CA GLN A 168 -2.39 -4.85 -38.52
C GLN A 168 -2.12 -6.00 -37.54
N LEU A 169 -2.17 -7.25 -38.00
CA LEU A 169 -1.87 -8.42 -37.16
C LEU A 169 -0.40 -8.43 -36.70
N GLU A 170 0.54 -8.07 -37.57
CA GLU A 170 1.95 -7.94 -37.20
C GLU A 170 2.20 -6.82 -36.19
N THR A 171 1.48 -5.69 -36.32
CA THR A 171 1.55 -4.59 -35.36
C THR A 171 1.07 -5.02 -33.98
N ILE A 172 -0.11 -5.65 -33.92
CA ILE A 172 -0.69 -6.17 -32.67
C ILE A 172 0.24 -7.23 -32.06
N ALA A 173 0.77 -8.14 -32.89
CA ALA A 173 1.72 -9.16 -32.43
C ALA A 173 2.98 -8.53 -31.83
N ARG A 174 3.55 -7.51 -32.48
CA ARG A 174 4.72 -6.80 -31.99
C ARG A 174 4.44 -6.09 -30.67
N GLU A 175 3.31 -5.41 -30.55
CA GLU A 175 2.91 -4.73 -29.31
C GLU A 175 2.72 -5.72 -28.16
N GLN A 176 2.01 -6.81 -28.40
CA GLN A 176 1.74 -7.84 -27.41
C GLN A 176 3.03 -8.53 -26.95
N LEU A 177 3.87 -8.96 -27.89
CA LEU A 177 5.16 -9.59 -27.59
C LEU A 177 6.10 -8.63 -26.86
N SER A 178 6.12 -7.35 -27.25
CA SER A 178 6.90 -6.33 -26.56
C SER A 178 6.41 -6.13 -25.13
N SER A 179 5.10 -6.09 -24.92
CA SER A 179 4.48 -5.97 -23.59
C SER A 179 4.80 -7.18 -22.71
N GLU A 180 4.62 -8.39 -23.22
CA GLU A 180 4.92 -9.64 -22.53
C GLU A 180 6.40 -9.72 -22.15
N ALA A 181 7.27 -9.36 -23.08
CA ALA A 181 8.70 -9.41 -22.84
C ALA A 181 9.14 -8.35 -21.82
N LYS A 182 8.60 -7.13 -21.87
CA LYS A 182 8.82 -6.09 -20.85
C LYS A 182 8.39 -6.57 -19.46
N ASN A 183 7.19 -7.13 -19.35
CA ASN A 183 6.67 -7.67 -18.09
C ASN A 183 7.56 -8.80 -17.55
N THR A 184 8.04 -9.68 -18.43
CA THR A 184 8.96 -10.76 -18.08
C THR A 184 10.29 -10.20 -17.57
N ALA A 185 10.87 -9.22 -18.25
CA ALA A 185 12.11 -8.57 -17.82
C ALA A 185 11.96 -7.88 -16.47
N ILE A 186 10.86 -7.15 -16.24
CA ILE A 186 10.53 -6.53 -14.95
C ILE A 186 10.40 -7.58 -13.86
N ASN A 187 9.65 -8.65 -14.09
CA ASN A 187 9.46 -9.72 -13.10
C ASN A 187 10.77 -10.42 -12.74
N ASN A 188 11.61 -10.69 -13.75
CA ASN A 188 12.93 -11.30 -13.54
C ASN A 188 13.85 -10.36 -12.76
N TRP A 189 13.95 -9.09 -13.18
CA TRP A 189 14.74 -8.08 -12.49
C TRP A 189 14.30 -7.93 -11.03
N PHE A 190 12.99 -7.85 -10.80
CA PHE A 190 12.43 -7.70 -9.47
C PHE A 190 12.68 -8.92 -8.58
N THR A 191 12.60 -10.13 -9.15
CA THR A 191 12.93 -11.38 -8.46
C THR A 191 14.40 -11.41 -8.03
N GLU A 192 15.32 -11.00 -8.90
CA GLU A 192 16.74 -10.93 -8.56
C GLU A 192 17.03 -9.85 -7.51
N LEU A 193 16.36 -8.69 -7.61
CA LEU A 193 16.44 -7.64 -6.59
C LEU A 193 15.98 -8.17 -5.22
N GLN A 194 14.86 -8.90 -5.15
CA GLN A 194 14.37 -9.49 -3.91
C GLN A 194 15.30 -10.53 -3.31
N LYS A 195 15.98 -11.35 -4.12
CA LYS A 195 16.95 -12.35 -3.62
C LYS A 195 18.14 -11.72 -2.92
N THR A 196 18.57 -10.55 -3.41
CA THR A 196 19.70 -9.81 -2.82
C THR A 196 19.29 -8.92 -1.65
N ALA A 197 17.99 -8.62 -1.54
CA ALA A 197 17.44 -7.78 -0.49
C ALA A 197 17.28 -8.52 0.85
N LYS A 198 17.65 -7.85 1.94
CA LYS A 198 17.36 -8.33 3.31
C LYS A 198 16.15 -7.58 3.88
N VAL A 199 14.98 -8.21 3.84
CA VAL A 199 13.74 -7.66 4.41
C VAL A 199 13.49 -8.28 5.79
N VAL A 200 13.50 -7.45 6.84
CA VAL A 200 13.18 -7.88 8.22
C VAL A 200 11.83 -7.30 8.63
N ILE A 201 10.80 -8.15 8.65
CA ILE A 201 9.46 -7.79 9.14
C ILE A 201 9.37 -8.21 10.62
N ARG A 202 9.05 -7.28 11.51
CA ARG A 202 8.89 -7.51 12.96
C ARG A 202 7.44 -7.62 13.38
#